data_AF-A0AB33J6D6-F1
#
_entry.id   AF-A0AB33J6D6-F1
#
_cell.length_a   1.000
_cell.length_b   1.000
_cell.length_c   1.000
_cell.angle_alpha   90.00
_cell.angle_beta   90.00
_cell.angle_gamma   90.00
#
_symmetry.space_group_name_H-M   'P 1'
#
loop_
_entity.id
_entity.type
_entity.pdbx_description
1 polymer ?
#
loop_
_entity_poly.entity_id
_entity_poly.type
_entity_poly.pdbx_seq_one_letter_code
_entity_poly.pdbx_strand_id
1 'polypeptide(L)'
;MSAKQIVPGLEIIDSQPTILSDMDNNQCKYSKTITLTAFSEKLYAIPALKVQVNGKNFQGNPLALKVLTVDVDTLHPNKFYPPKDVQSNPFMWSEWSPLFFLSILLVLLCISTIYLYVRLKQNKPIITKIKIIKHIPPHQKALHEIEKIKSDKMDISENVKEYYTKLTNTLRLYIQERFGFNAMEMTSTEIISQLRNTGDQVMLDELHSLFETADLVKFAKYSTLINENDLNLVNAVNFIDSTKQNIEPKEERIVPQLTENELESKKQRIIIKTTIGVVSGFAVILFGYIIYAIYQLIG
;
A
#
# COMPACT_ATOMS: atom_id res chain seq x y z
N MET A 1 64.17 61.26 36.84
CA MET A 1 63.09 62.16 37.33
C MET A 1 62.26 61.35 38.31
N SER A 2 62.25 61.72 39.60
CA SER A 2 61.42 61.01 40.58
C SER A 2 59.95 61.42 40.35
N ALA A 3 59.09 60.46 40.03
CA ALA A 3 57.66 60.71 39.83
C ALA A 3 57.04 61.19 41.14
N LYS A 4 56.15 62.19 41.08
CA LYS A 4 55.48 62.72 42.28
C LYS A 4 54.45 61.70 42.75
N GLN A 5 54.71 61.06 43.89
CA GLN A 5 53.80 60.10 44.50
C GLN A 5 52.85 60.80 45.48
N ILE A 6 51.57 60.44 45.46
CA ILE A 6 50.58 60.93 46.44
C ILE A 6 50.65 60.08 47.71
N VAL A 7 50.81 58.78 47.52
CA VAL A 7 50.95 57.74 48.54
C VAL A 7 52.02 56.78 48.02
N PRO A 8 52.84 56.14 48.87
CA PRO A 8 53.85 55.19 48.41
C PRO A 8 53.24 54.13 47.46
N GLY A 9 53.73 54.08 46.22
CA GLY A 9 53.26 53.15 45.18
C GLY A 9 52.07 53.63 44.32
N LEU A 10 51.54 54.83 44.57
CA LEU A 10 50.54 55.50 43.71
C LEU A 10 51.16 56.76 43.09
N GLU A 11 51.44 56.68 41.79
CA GLU A 11 52.19 57.71 41.07
C GLU A 11 51.28 58.59 40.22
N ILE A 12 51.59 59.89 40.14
CA ILE A 12 50.97 60.80 39.20
C ILE A 12 51.74 60.74 37.89
N ILE A 13 51.11 60.24 36.84
CA ILE A 13 51.68 60.24 35.48
C ILE A 13 51.55 61.63 34.87
N ASP A 14 50.33 62.15 34.91
CA ASP A 14 50.00 63.42 34.26
C ASP A 14 48.98 64.19 35.10
N SER A 15 49.07 65.50 35.04
CA SER A 15 48.20 66.43 35.75
C SER A 15 47.88 67.58 34.82
N GLN A 16 46.69 67.55 34.24
CA GLN A 16 46.20 68.62 33.39
C GLN A 16 46.05 69.94 34.16
N PRO A 17 46.16 71.10 33.49
CA PRO A 17 45.89 72.39 34.10
C PRO A 17 44.44 72.44 34.62
N THR A 18 44.20 73.23 35.66
CA THR A 18 42.85 73.37 36.22
C THR A 18 41.98 74.17 35.28
N ILE A 19 40.85 73.58 34.89
CA ILE A 19 39.88 74.19 33.98
C ILE A 19 38.81 74.87 34.83
N LEU A 20 38.56 76.13 34.48
CA LEU A 20 37.49 76.96 35.01
C LEU A 20 36.28 76.82 34.10
N SER A 21 35.16 76.38 34.67
CA SER A 21 33.86 76.36 33.99
C SER A 21 32.89 77.23 34.78
N ASP A 22 32.36 78.26 34.14
CA ASP A 22 31.34 79.12 34.73
C ASP A 22 29.98 78.42 34.62
N MET A 23 29.26 78.29 35.73
CA MET A 23 27.90 77.76 35.72
C MET A 23 26.89 78.91 35.86
N ASP A 24 25.72 78.76 35.23
CA ASP A 24 24.65 79.78 35.02
C ASP A 24 24.04 80.43 36.28
N ASN A 25 24.66 80.30 37.45
CA ASN A 25 24.12 80.72 38.74
C ASN A 25 25.15 81.40 39.65
N ASN A 26 26.09 82.18 39.08
CA ASN A 26 27.18 82.86 39.81
C ASN A 26 28.11 81.89 40.58
N GLN A 27 28.21 80.62 40.15
CA GLN A 27 29.08 79.62 40.75
C GLN A 27 30.14 79.16 39.75
N CYS A 28 31.42 79.32 40.11
CA CYS A 28 32.52 78.82 39.29
C CYS A 28 32.90 77.39 39.70
N LYS A 29 33.01 76.48 38.73
CA LYS A 29 33.48 75.11 38.94
C LYS A 29 34.90 74.97 38.44
N TYR A 30 35.80 74.60 39.35
CA TYR A 30 37.18 74.22 39.05
C TYR A 30 37.26 72.71 38.88
N SER A 31 37.75 72.24 37.73
CA SER A 31 37.98 70.82 37.48
C SER A 31 39.45 70.57 37.17
N LYS A 32 40.01 69.53 37.77
CA LYS A 32 41.38 69.10 37.51
C LYS A 32 41.42 67.58 37.35
N THR A 33 41.86 67.13 36.18
CA THR A 33 42.03 65.70 35.88
C THR A 33 43.47 65.29 36.15
N ILE A 34 43.65 64.27 36.98
CA ILE A 34 44.95 63.71 37.34
C ILE A 34 44.95 62.23 36.96
N THR A 35 45.90 61.82 36.14
CA THR A 35 46.08 60.42 35.74
C THR A 35 47.01 59.74 36.72
N LEU A 36 46.47 58.72 37.40
CA LEU A 36 47.18 57.94 38.41
C LEU A 36 47.53 56.56 37.88
N THR A 37 48.66 56.01 38.31
CA THR A 37 49.02 54.60 38.07
C THR A 37 49.47 53.92 39.36
N ALA A 38 49.14 52.63 39.46
CA ALA A 38 49.57 51.75 40.53
C ALA A 38 49.70 50.33 39.98
N PHE A 39 50.79 49.65 40.33
CA PHE A 39 51.10 48.30 39.82
C PHE A 39 51.00 47.21 40.89
N SER A 40 51.01 47.57 42.18
CA SER A 40 50.95 46.59 43.26
C SER A 40 49.51 46.34 43.68
N GLU A 41 49.18 45.07 43.91
CA GLU A 41 47.88 44.65 44.44
C GLU A 41 47.70 45.15 45.88
N LYS A 42 47.06 46.31 46.03
CA LYS A 42 46.82 46.94 47.33
C LYS A 42 45.62 47.87 47.26
N LEU A 43 45.01 48.10 48.42
CA LEU A 43 44.07 49.20 48.64
C LEU A 43 44.85 50.48 48.98
N TYR A 44 44.84 51.45 48.08
CA TYR A 44 45.46 52.76 48.28
C TYR A 44 44.43 53.75 48.81
N ALA A 45 44.69 54.34 49.98
CA ALA A 45 43.88 55.41 50.53
C ALA A 45 44.40 56.76 50.04
N ILE A 46 43.70 57.38 49.10
CA ILE A 46 44.00 58.71 48.56
C ILE A 46 43.53 59.73 49.60
N PRO A 47 44.46 60.53 50.18
CA PRO A 47 44.09 61.52 51.18
C PRO A 47 43.18 62.58 50.56
N ALA A 48 42.26 63.08 51.37
CA ALA A 48 41.37 64.16 50.98
C ALA A 48 42.15 65.39 50.49
N LEU A 49 41.76 65.91 49.33
CA LEU A 49 42.37 67.11 48.77
C LEU A 49 41.98 68.32 49.63
N LYS A 50 42.99 69.05 50.12
CA LYS A 50 42.79 70.33 50.81
C LYS A 50 42.80 71.44 49.79
N VAL A 51 41.74 72.25 49.78
CA VAL A 51 41.58 73.39 48.88
C VAL A 51 41.35 74.63 49.74
N GLN A 52 42.08 75.71 49.46
CA GLN A 52 41.89 76.98 50.14
C GLN A 52 41.04 77.90 49.25
N VAL A 53 39.90 78.35 49.76
CA VAL A 53 39.00 79.28 49.06
C VAL A 53 38.78 80.51 49.94
N ASN A 54 39.14 81.70 49.45
CA ASN A 54 38.99 82.98 50.15
C ASN A 54 39.54 82.95 51.60
N GLY A 55 40.72 82.35 51.79
CA GLY A 55 41.40 82.26 53.10
C GLY A 55 40.88 81.18 54.05
N LYS A 56 39.78 80.48 53.72
CA LYS A 56 39.26 79.34 54.49
C LYS A 56 39.72 78.02 53.86
N ASN A 57 40.19 77.10 54.71
CA ASN A 57 40.62 75.77 54.28
C ASN A 57 39.42 74.82 54.25
N PHE A 58 39.15 74.25 53.08
CA PHE A 58 38.16 73.19 52.88
C PHE A 58 38.89 71.88 52.55
N GLN A 59 38.31 70.76 52.97
CA GLN A 59 38.85 69.43 52.73
C GLN A 59 37.80 68.60 52.00
N GLY A 60 38.21 67.95 50.91
CA GLY A 60 37.37 67.01 50.18
C GLY A 60 37.19 65.68 50.92
N ASN A 61 36.55 64.72 50.26
CA ASN A 61 36.44 63.37 50.80
C ASN A 61 37.69 62.55 50.46
N PRO A 62 38.17 61.67 51.36
CA PRO A 62 39.18 60.69 51.01
C PRO A 62 38.60 59.67 50.02
N LEU A 63 39.44 59.13 49.14
CA LEU A 63 39.05 58.15 48.13
C LEU A 63 39.88 56.88 48.31
N ALA A 64 39.34 55.71 47.95
CA ALA A 64 40.06 54.44 47.99
C ALA A 64 40.18 53.85 46.59
N LEU A 65 41.39 53.47 46.19
CA LEU A 65 41.66 52.78 44.94
C LEU A 65 42.09 51.34 45.26
N LYS A 66 41.27 50.36 44.90
CA LYS A 66 41.63 48.94 44.98
C LYS A 66 42.18 48.49 43.63
N VAL A 67 43.46 48.16 43.59
CA VAL A 67 44.08 47.57 42.40
C VAL A 67 43.91 46.05 42.50
N LEU A 68 43.26 45.46 41.50
CA LEU A 68 43.12 44.02 41.35
C LEU A 68 44.11 43.54 40.29
N THR A 69 44.76 42.41 40.56
CA THR A 69 45.63 41.69 39.63
C THR A 69 44.87 40.49 39.07
N VAL A 70 45.36 39.93 37.97
CA VAL A 70 44.90 38.64 37.45
C VAL A 70 45.87 37.57 37.95
N ASP A 71 45.33 36.42 38.37
CA ASP A 71 46.15 35.29 38.77
C ASP A 71 46.99 34.80 37.58
N VAL A 72 48.30 34.87 37.73
CA VAL A 72 49.26 34.38 36.71
C VAL A 72 49.81 33.04 37.18
N ASP A 73 49.97 32.09 36.27
CA ASP A 73 50.62 30.82 36.57
C ASP A 73 52.10 31.06 36.96
N THR A 74 52.39 31.01 38.26
CA THR A 74 53.75 31.17 38.79
C THR A 74 54.59 29.90 38.70
N LEU A 75 53.99 28.74 38.42
CA LEU A 75 54.70 27.47 38.33
C LEU A 75 55.42 27.32 36.98
N HIS A 76 54.88 27.94 35.92
CA HIS A 76 55.46 27.88 34.58
C HIS A 76 55.59 29.25 33.90
N PRO A 77 56.41 30.17 34.45
CA PRO A 77 56.51 31.56 33.98
C PRO A 77 56.99 31.69 32.52
N ASN A 78 57.71 30.70 32.00
CA ASN A 78 58.19 30.69 30.62
C ASN A 78 57.21 30.05 29.61
N LYS A 79 56.05 29.56 30.07
CA LYS A 79 55.09 28.84 29.23
C LYS A 79 53.97 29.77 28.80
N PHE A 80 54.20 30.51 27.72
CA PHE A 80 53.19 31.34 27.09
C PHE A 80 52.29 30.49 26.18
N TYR A 81 50.98 30.56 26.38
CA TYR A 81 50.02 29.90 25.49
C TYR A 81 49.63 30.87 24.36
N PRO A 82 49.81 30.49 23.08
CA PRO A 82 49.30 31.30 21.97
C PRO A 82 47.76 31.29 21.98
N PRO A 83 47.12 32.22 21.24
CA PRO A 83 45.68 32.15 20.98
C PRO A 83 45.32 30.74 20.47
N LYS A 84 44.28 30.13 21.05
CA LYS A 84 43.83 28.80 20.61
C LYS A 84 43.28 28.92 19.19
N ASP A 85 43.77 28.05 18.31
CA ASP A 85 43.29 27.95 16.93
C ASP A 85 41.93 27.22 16.86
N VAL A 86 41.25 27.30 15.71
CA VAL A 86 40.03 26.52 15.46
C VAL A 86 40.35 25.03 15.47
N GLN A 87 39.58 24.26 16.23
CA GLN A 87 39.70 22.81 16.22
C GLN A 87 39.22 22.29 14.87
N SER A 88 40.15 21.86 14.02
CA SER A 88 39.81 21.10 12.82
C SER A 88 39.46 19.67 13.23
N ASN A 89 38.29 19.18 12.84
CA ASN A 89 37.99 17.75 12.83
C ASN A 89 38.39 17.23 11.45
N PRO A 90 39.64 16.76 11.25
CA PRO A 90 40.11 16.39 9.93
C PRO A 90 39.29 15.22 9.40
N PHE A 91 38.90 15.28 8.13
CA PHE A 91 38.20 14.18 7.48
C PHE A 91 39.07 12.91 7.48
N MET A 92 38.62 11.88 8.21
CA MET A 92 39.28 10.57 8.23
C MET A 92 38.52 9.58 7.35
N TRP A 93 39.08 9.21 6.20
CA TRP A 93 38.44 8.25 5.27
C TRP A 93 38.05 6.92 5.93
N SER A 94 38.80 6.47 6.94
CA SER A 94 38.47 5.25 7.69
C SER A 94 37.07 5.29 8.32
N GLU A 95 36.62 6.47 8.76
CA GLU A 95 35.31 6.67 9.40
C GLU A 95 34.18 6.68 8.37
N TRP A 96 34.47 7.16 7.15
CA TRP A 96 33.49 7.30 6.07
C TRP A 96 33.40 6.07 5.16
N SER A 97 34.48 5.31 5.02
CA SER A 97 34.56 4.13 4.16
C SER A 97 33.48 3.07 4.44
N PRO A 98 33.14 2.69 5.69
CA PRO A 98 32.07 1.72 5.93
C PRO A 98 30.70 2.25 5.48
N LEU A 99 30.42 3.54 5.67
CA LEU A 99 29.16 4.16 5.23
C LEU A 99 29.04 4.20 3.71
N PHE A 100 30.16 4.45 3.02
CA PHE A 100 30.20 4.42 1.56
C PHE A 100 29.85 3.02 1.01
N PHE A 101 30.47 1.97 1.54
CA PHE A 101 30.14 0.59 1.12
C PHE A 101 28.72 0.19 1.49
N LEU A 102 28.21 0.65 2.63
CA LEU A 102 26.83 0.39 3.05
C LEU A 102 25.82 1.08 2.11
N SER A 103 26.15 2.28 1.62
CA SER A 103 25.37 2.99 0.60
C SER A 103 25.35 2.23 -0.74
N ILE A 104 26.49 1.70 -1.18
CA ILE A 104 26.54 0.84 -2.39
C ILE A 104 25.66 -0.42 -2.21
N LEU A 105 25.73 -1.06 -1.04
CA LEU A 105 24.89 -2.22 -0.73
C LEU A 105 23.40 -1.88 -0.78
N LEU A 106 23.00 -0.72 -0.25
CA LEU A 106 21.62 -0.24 -0.31
C LEU A 106 21.13 -0.12 -1.77
N VAL A 107 21.95 0.49 -2.63
CA VAL A 107 21.62 0.65 -4.07
C VAL A 107 21.45 -0.72 -4.74
N LEU A 108 22.33 -1.69 -4.45
CA LEU A 108 22.20 -3.06 -4.98
C LEU A 108 20.91 -3.75 -4.53
N LEU A 109 20.50 -3.58 -3.27
CA LEU A 109 19.23 -4.10 -2.77
C LEU A 109 18.02 -3.46 -3.48
N CYS A 110 18.07 -2.14 -3.72
CA CYS A 110 17.02 -1.45 -4.47
C CYS A 110 16.90 -1.98 -5.90
N ILE A 111 18.02 -2.14 -6.62
CA ILE A 111 18.05 -2.68 -7.99
C ILE A 111 17.48 -4.11 -8.02
N SER A 112 17.90 -4.97 -7.08
CA SER A 112 17.39 -6.35 -6.96
C SER A 112 15.88 -6.38 -6.73
N THR A 113 15.38 -5.51 -5.86
CA THR A 113 13.94 -5.40 -5.54
C THR A 113 13.14 -4.97 -6.77
N ILE A 114 13.61 -3.97 -7.51
CA ILE A 114 12.97 -3.50 -8.75
C ILE A 114 12.95 -4.61 -9.80
N TYR A 115 14.07 -5.32 -10.00
CA TYR A 115 14.16 -6.44 -10.93
C TYR A 115 13.15 -7.56 -10.59
N LEU A 116 13.08 -7.97 -9.32
CA LEU A 116 12.13 -8.98 -8.87
C LEU A 116 10.66 -8.52 -9.02
N TYR A 117 10.38 -7.24 -8.77
CA TYR A 117 9.05 -6.66 -8.96
C TYR A 117 8.61 -6.65 -10.43
N VAL A 118 9.50 -6.24 -11.34
CA VAL A 118 9.23 -6.29 -12.79
C VAL A 118 8.99 -7.72 -13.24
N ARG A 119 9.83 -8.68 -12.80
CA ARG A 119 9.66 -10.10 -13.08
C ARG A 119 8.32 -10.64 -12.55
N LEU A 120 7.87 -10.18 -11.39
CA LEU A 120 6.55 -10.55 -10.84
C LEU A 120 5.41 -10.04 -11.74
N LYS A 121 5.51 -8.80 -12.24
CA LYS A 121 4.46 -8.17 -13.05
C LYS A 121 4.36 -8.76 -14.46
N GLN A 122 5.48 -9.22 -15.03
CA GLN A 122 5.50 -9.88 -16.35
C GLN A 122 4.78 -11.25 -16.35
N ASN A 123 4.67 -11.89 -15.18
CA ASN A 123 3.96 -13.17 -15.04
C ASN A 123 2.44 -12.96 -14.99
N LYS A 124 1.73 -13.17 -16.11
CA LYS A 124 0.26 -12.99 -16.26
C LYS A 124 -0.54 -13.73 -15.17
N PRO A 125 -1.52 -13.12 -14.49
CA PRO A 125 -2.31 -13.81 -13.46
C PRO A 125 -3.03 -15.04 -14.04
N ILE A 126 -2.94 -16.18 -13.34
CA ILE A 126 -3.70 -17.39 -13.67
C ILE A 126 -5.11 -17.15 -13.16
N ILE A 127 -6.01 -16.75 -14.05
CA ILE A 127 -7.41 -16.45 -13.71
C ILE A 127 -8.17 -17.77 -13.75
N THR A 128 -8.39 -18.37 -12.58
CA THR A 128 -9.29 -19.51 -12.43
C THR A 128 -10.74 -19.04 -12.59
N LYS A 129 -11.31 -19.16 -13.80
CA LYS A 129 -12.74 -18.90 -14.02
C LYS A 129 -13.52 -20.15 -13.64
N ILE A 130 -14.28 -20.07 -12.56
CA ILE A 130 -15.21 -21.14 -12.16
C ILE A 130 -16.32 -21.18 -13.20
N LYS A 131 -16.39 -22.24 -14.01
CA LYS A 131 -17.48 -22.47 -14.97
C LYS A 131 -18.54 -23.33 -14.30
N ILE A 132 -19.62 -22.71 -13.84
CA ILE A 132 -20.78 -23.41 -13.30
C ILE A 132 -21.56 -23.98 -14.48
N ILE A 133 -21.60 -25.31 -14.62
CA ILE A 133 -22.42 -25.98 -15.63
C ILE A 133 -23.69 -26.45 -14.91
N LYS A 134 -24.84 -25.85 -15.24
CA LYS A 134 -26.14 -26.25 -14.68
C LYS A 134 -26.63 -27.49 -15.43
N HIS A 135 -26.76 -28.62 -14.75
CA HIS A 135 -27.43 -29.80 -15.30
C HIS A 135 -28.95 -29.55 -15.24
N ILE A 136 -29.59 -29.41 -16.41
CA ILE A 136 -31.04 -29.23 -16.51
C ILE A 136 -31.67 -30.64 -16.60
N PRO A 137 -32.65 -30.98 -15.75
CA PRO A 137 -33.35 -32.25 -15.82
C PRO A 137 -33.97 -32.52 -17.20
N PRO A 138 -34.03 -33.78 -17.66
CA PRO A 138 -34.49 -34.13 -19.00
C PRO A 138 -35.94 -33.72 -19.29
N HIS A 139 -36.83 -33.81 -18.29
CA HIS A 139 -38.22 -33.39 -18.44
C HIS A 139 -38.35 -31.87 -18.64
N GLN A 140 -37.52 -31.06 -17.99
CA GLN A 140 -37.53 -29.59 -18.17
C GLN A 140 -37.04 -29.21 -19.57
N LYS A 141 -36.00 -29.90 -20.04
CA LYS A 141 -35.49 -29.73 -21.41
C LYS A 141 -36.56 -30.08 -22.45
N ALA A 142 -37.24 -31.20 -22.27
CA ALA A 142 -38.30 -31.65 -23.18
C ALA A 142 -39.53 -30.72 -23.18
N LEU A 143 -40.02 -30.30 -22.00
CA LEU A 143 -41.13 -29.37 -21.89
C LEU A 143 -40.81 -28.00 -22.50
N HIS A 144 -39.58 -27.50 -22.31
CA HIS A 144 -39.13 -26.24 -22.93
C HIS A 144 -39.12 -26.32 -24.47
N GLU A 145 -38.64 -27.43 -25.04
CA GLU A 145 -38.70 -27.65 -26.49
C GLU A 145 -40.14 -27.80 -27.00
N ILE A 146 -41.03 -28.46 -26.25
CA ILE A 146 -42.45 -28.54 -26.61
C ILE A 146 -43.14 -27.16 -26.53
N GLU A 147 -42.79 -26.35 -25.54
CA GLU A 147 -43.29 -24.97 -25.43
C GLU A 147 -42.86 -24.12 -26.63
N LYS A 148 -41.62 -24.30 -27.09
CA LYS A 148 -41.12 -23.67 -28.31
C LYS A 148 -41.86 -24.16 -29.57
N ILE A 149 -42.10 -25.46 -29.69
CA ILE A 149 -42.93 -26.01 -30.77
C ILE A 149 -44.36 -25.45 -30.70
N LYS A 150 -44.89 -25.21 -29.50
CA LYS A 150 -46.20 -24.60 -29.28
C LYS A 150 -46.23 -23.12 -29.66
N SER A 151 -45.17 -22.34 -29.38
CA SER A 151 -45.09 -20.94 -29.80
C SER A 151 -44.93 -20.80 -31.31
N ASP A 152 -44.20 -21.73 -31.93
CA ASP A 152 -44.01 -21.80 -33.38
C ASP A 152 -45.30 -22.25 -34.12
N LYS A 153 -46.40 -22.56 -33.40
CA LYS A 153 -47.69 -23.01 -33.97
C LYS A 153 -48.29 -22.06 -35.01
N MET A 154 -47.91 -20.78 -35.03
CA MET A 154 -48.39 -19.82 -36.02
C MET A 154 -47.94 -20.14 -37.47
N ASP A 155 -46.89 -20.96 -37.66
CA ASP A 155 -46.37 -21.36 -38.98
C ASP A 155 -46.79 -22.79 -39.43
N ILE A 156 -47.58 -23.53 -38.63
CA ILE A 156 -47.85 -24.97 -38.87
C ILE A 156 -48.64 -25.25 -40.15
N SER A 157 -49.48 -24.32 -40.61
CA SER A 157 -50.29 -24.54 -41.82
C SER A 157 -49.44 -24.80 -43.07
N GLU A 158 -48.18 -24.36 -43.09
CA GLU A 158 -47.28 -24.56 -44.23
C GLU A 158 -46.32 -25.75 -44.05
N ASN A 159 -46.07 -26.22 -42.81
CA ASN A 159 -45.03 -27.24 -42.55
C ASN A 159 -45.35 -28.25 -41.43
N VAL A 160 -46.45 -29.00 -41.61
CA VAL A 160 -46.90 -30.08 -40.70
C VAL A 160 -45.82 -31.17 -40.50
N LYS A 161 -45.00 -31.45 -41.52
CA LYS A 161 -43.93 -32.45 -41.44
C LYS A 161 -42.83 -32.05 -40.46
N GLU A 162 -42.43 -30.79 -40.46
CA GLU A 162 -41.43 -30.27 -39.53
C GLU A 162 -41.94 -30.31 -38.09
N TYR A 163 -43.20 -29.97 -37.87
CA TYR A 163 -43.85 -30.06 -36.55
C TYR A 163 -43.73 -31.46 -35.95
N TYR A 164 -44.20 -32.50 -36.65
CA TYR A 164 -44.11 -33.88 -36.15
C TYR A 164 -42.68 -34.40 -36.07
N THR A 165 -41.77 -33.90 -36.92
CA THR A 165 -40.34 -34.21 -36.82
C THR A 165 -39.74 -33.67 -35.54
N LYS A 166 -39.97 -32.39 -35.22
CA LYS A 166 -39.52 -31.77 -33.97
C LYS A 166 -40.15 -32.44 -32.74
N LEU A 167 -41.47 -32.62 -32.75
CA LEU A 167 -42.21 -33.22 -31.62
C LEU A 167 -41.71 -34.64 -31.30
N THR A 168 -41.60 -35.49 -32.31
CA THR A 168 -41.13 -36.86 -32.09
C THR A 168 -39.64 -36.96 -31.78
N ASN A 169 -38.80 -36.04 -32.27
CA ASN A 169 -37.39 -35.97 -31.87
C ASN A 169 -37.24 -35.56 -30.40
N THR A 170 -38.02 -34.58 -29.93
CA THR A 170 -38.05 -34.17 -28.53
C THR A 170 -38.48 -35.32 -27.62
N LEU A 171 -39.52 -36.07 -28.00
CA LEU A 171 -39.95 -37.26 -27.27
C LEU A 171 -38.89 -38.36 -27.25
N ARG A 172 -38.25 -38.68 -28.39
CA ARG A 172 -37.16 -39.67 -28.44
C ARG A 172 -35.98 -39.26 -27.54
N LEU A 173 -35.58 -37.99 -27.59
CA LEU A 173 -34.50 -37.46 -26.75
C LEU A 173 -34.87 -37.55 -25.25
N TYR A 174 -36.10 -37.20 -24.89
CA TYR A 174 -36.59 -37.34 -23.53
C TYR A 174 -36.56 -38.80 -23.05
N ILE A 175 -37.10 -39.72 -23.85
CA ILE A 175 -37.14 -41.15 -23.54
C ILE A 175 -35.71 -41.69 -23.34
N GLN A 176 -34.77 -41.30 -24.20
CA GLN A 176 -33.38 -41.70 -24.10
C GLN A 176 -32.71 -41.21 -22.81
N GLU A 177 -32.84 -39.91 -22.49
CA GLU A 177 -32.26 -39.34 -21.27
C GLU A 177 -32.94 -39.87 -19.99
N ARG A 178 -34.23 -40.24 -20.07
CA ARG A 178 -35.05 -40.66 -18.92
C ARG A 178 -34.93 -42.15 -18.58
N PHE A 179 -34.99 -43.01 -19.59
CA PHE A 179 -35.03 -44.47 -19.45
C PHE A 179 -33.69 -45.13 -19.76
N GLY A 180 -32.71 -44.39 -20.31
CA GLY A 180 -31.31 -44.84 -20.43
C GLY A 180 -31.02 -45.78 -21.61
N PHE A 181 -31.96 -45.94 -22.55
CA PHE A 181 -31.76 -46.68 -23.80
C PHE A 181 -31.75 -45.72 -25.01
N ASN A 182 -31.14 -46.14 -26.12
CA ASN A 182 -30.93 -45.25 -27.28
C ASN A 182 -32.20 -45.11 -28.15
N ALA A 183 -33.20 -44.37 -27.66
CA ALA A 183 -34.46 -44.18 -28.36
C ALA A 183 -34.34 -43.40 -29.70
N MET A 184 -33.25 -42.65 -29.92
CA MET A 184 -33.05 -41.92 -31.18
C MET A 184 -32.71 -42.85 -32.36
N GLU A 185 -32.10 -44.00 -32.08
CA GLU A 185 -31.71 -45.00 -33.09
C GLU A 185 -32.74 -46.12 -33.26
N MET A 186 -33.83 -46.07 -32.49
CA MET A 186 -34.88 -47.09 -32.50
C MET A 186 -36.10 -46.64 -33.32
N THR A 187 -36.78 -47.63 -33.90
CA THR A 187 -38.08 -47.41 -34.55
C THR A 187 -39.18 -47.16 -33.52
N SER A 188 -40.26 -46.50 -33.94
CA SER A 188 -41.41 -46.19 -33.09
C SER A 188 -41.96 -47.44 -32.37
N THR A 189 -42.02 -48.58 -33.05
CA THR A 189 -42.51 -49.86 -32.49
C THR A 189 -41.55 -50.47 -31.47
N GLU A 190 -40.24 -50.41 -31.72
CA GLU A 190 -39.22 -50.87 -30.78
C GLU A 190 -39.22 -50.05 -29.49
N ILE A 191 -39.40 -48.73 -29.59
CA ILE A 191 -39.51 -47.82 -28.44
C ILE A 191 -40.70 -48.21 -27.57
N ILE A 192 -41.89 -48.39 -28.17
CA ILE A 192 -43.10 -48.79 -27.45
C ILE A 192 -42.92 -50.17 -26.80
N SER A 193 -42.30 -51.13 -27.50
CA SER A 193 -42.00 -52.46 -26.96
C SER A 193 -41.10 -52.41 -25.72
N GLN A 194 -40.05 -51.56 -25.73
CA GLN A 194 -39.19 -51.39 -24.57
C GLN A 194 -39.92 -50.71 -23.40
N LEU A 195 -40.75 -49.70 -23.68
CA LEU A 195 -41.50 -48.97 -22.65
C LEU A 195 -42.63 -49.80 -22.01
N ARG A 196 -43.17 -50.82 -22.70
CA ARG A 196 -44.17 -51.75 -22.15
C ARG A 196 -43.72 -52.48 -20.89
N ASN A 197 -42.41 -52.62 -20.69
CA ASN A 197 -41.85 -53.27 -19.50
C ASN A 197 -41.82 -52.34 -18.27
N THR A 198 -42.11 -51.04 -18.41
CA THR A 198 -41.88 -50.03 -17.37
C THR A 198 -43.06 -49.08 -17.14
N GLY A 199 -43.99 -48.97 -18.09
CA GLY A 199 -45.05 -47.94 -18.11
C GLY A 199 -46.48 -48.44 -17.95
N ASP A 200 -47.39 -47.48 -17.82
CA ASP A 200 -48.84 -47.67 -17.85
C ASP A 200 -49.33 -47.87 -19.29
N GLN A 201 -50.18 -48.89 -19.52
CA GLN A 201 -50.59 -49.31 -20.86
C GLN A 201 -51.36 -48.21 -21.61
N VAL A 202 -52.23 -47.47 -20.91
CA VAL A 202 -53.07 -46.42 -21.52
C VAL A 202 -52.21 -45.30 -22.11
N MET A 203 -51.15 -44.90 -21.41
CA MET A 203 -50.23 -43.88 -21.91
C MET A 203 -49.35 -44.34 -23.06
N LEU A 204 -48.98 -45.62 -23.07
CA LEU A 204 -48.21 -46.18 -24.17
C LEU A 204 -49.06 -46.27 -25.44
N ASP A 205 -50.36 -46.50 -25.30
CA ASP A 205 -51.29 -46.47 -26.44
C ASP A 205 -51.46 -45.05 -27.00
N GLU A 206 -51.54 -44.02 -26.14
CA GLU A 206 -51.54 -42.62 -26.56
C GLU A 206 -50.24 -42.21 -27.27
N LEU A 207 -49.08 -42.64 -26.73
CA LEU A 207 -47.77 -42.41 -27.34
C LEU A 207 -47.62 -43.16 -28.68
N HIS A 208 -48.16 -44.38 -28.77
CA HIS A 208 -48.17 -45.16 -30.00
C HIS A 208 -48.99 -44.47 -31.09
N SER A 209 -50.21 -44.01 -30.76
CA SER A 209 -51.08 -43.27 -31.68
C SER A 209 -50.41 -41.98 -32.19
N LEU A 210 -49.69 -41.28 -31.32
CA LEU A 210 -48.89 -40.11 -31.70
C LEU A 210 -47.79 -40.47 -32.70
N PHE A 211 -47.00 -41.51 -32.45
CA PHE A 211 -45.95 -41.94 -33.37
C PHE A 211 -46.49 -42.42 -34.71
N GLU A 212 -47.60 -43.15 -34.71
CA GLU A 212 -48.28 -43.58 -35.94
C GLU A 212 -48.73 -42.38 -36.78
N THR A 213 -49.38 -41.40 -36.16
CA THR A 213 -49.77 -40.15 -36.82
C THR A 213 -48.55 -39.42 -37.39
N ALA A 214 -47.46 -39.35 -36.63
CA ALA A 214 -46.22 -38.72 -37.08
C ALA A 214 -45.59 -39.44 -38.27
N ASP A 215 -45.59 -40.77 -38.27
CA ASP A 215 -45.04 -41.59 -39.35
C ASP A 215 -45.89 -41.46 -40.63
N LEU A 216 -47.22 -41.40 -40.51
CA LEU A 216 -48.14 -41.07 -41.62
C LEU A 216 -47.85 -39.69 -42.22
N VAL A 217 -47.63 -38.67 -41.39
CA VAL A 217 -47.28 -37.32 -41.88
C VAL A 217 -45.92 -37.32 -42.58
N LYS A 218 -44.91 -37.99 -42.02
CA LYS A 218 -43.53 -37.98 -42.54
C LYS A 218 -43.37 -38.72 -43.86
N PHE A 219 -44.05 -39.87 -44.00
CA PHE A 219 -43.85 -40.79 -45.12
C PHE A 219 -45.05 -40.87 -46.07
N ALA A 220 -46.28 -40.75 -45.58
CA ALA A 220 -47.50 -40.91 -46.37
C ALA A 220 -48.13 -39.58 -46.83
N LYS A 221 -47.47 -38.43 -46.59
CA LYS A 221 -47.99 -37.08 -46.89
C LYS A 221 -49.38 -36.83 -46.30
N TYR A 222 -49.65 -37.41 -45.13
CA TYR A 222 -50.90 -37.21 -44.41
C TYR A 222 -51.02 -35.76 -43.93
N SER A 223 -52.22 -35.18 -44.08
CA SER A 223 -52.55 -33.83 -43.61
C SER A 223 -53.42 -33.95 -42.38
N THR A 224 -52.86 -33.65 -41.22
CA THR A 224 -53.55 -33.69 -39.92
C THR A 224 -54.43 -32.48 -39.73
N LEU A 225 -55.57 -32.68 -39.05
CA LEU A 225 -56.42 -31.57 -38.61
C LEU A 225 -55.80 -30.86 -37.39
N ILE A 226 -56.17 -29.59 -37.16
CA ILE A 226 -55.62 -28.79 -36.05
C ILE A 226 -55.93 -29.42 -34.69
N ASN A 227 -57.11 -30.01 -34.54
CA ASN A 227 -57.53 -30.72 -33.32
C ASN A 227 -56.64 -31.95 -33.03
N GLU A 228 -56.25 -32.72 -34.05
CA GLU A 228 -55.34 -33.86 -33.90
C GLU A 228 -53.94 -33.41 -33.48
N ASN A 229 -53.47 -32.28 -34.01
CA ASN A 229 -52.18 -31.69 -33.62
C ASN A 229 -52.18 -31.23 -32.16
N ASP A 230 -53.27 -30.62 -31.72
CA ASP A 230 -53.46 -30.20 -30.33
C ASP A 230 -53.54 -31.41 -29.39
N LEU A 231 -54.30 -32.44 -29.76
CA LEU A 231 -54.42 -33.68 -29.02
C LEU A 231 -53.05 -34.37 -28.88
N ASN A 232 -52.30 -34.52 -29.97
CA ASN A 232 -50.97 -35.13 -29.96
C ASN A 232 -49.97 -34.32 -29.13
N LEU A 233 -50.06 -32.99 -29.11
CA LEU A 233 -49.21 -32.17 -28.23
C LEU A 233 -49.54 -32.42 -26.77
N VAL A 234 -50.83 -32.46 -26.43
CA VAL A 234 -51.28 -32.74 -25.06
C VAL A 234 -50.85 -34.13 -24.61
N ASN A 235 -51.00 -35.15 -25.47
CA ASN A 235 -50.54 -36.52 -25.18
C ASN A 235 -49.02 -36.57 -24.93
N ALA A 236 -48.23 -35.83 -25.71
CA ALA A 236 -46.78 -35.73 -25.51
C ALA A 236 -46.41 -35.08 -24.16
N VAL A 237 -47.09 -33.99 -23.80
CA VAL A 237 -46.88 -33.30 -22.51
C VAL A 237 -47.27 -34.21 -21.36
N ASN A 238 -48.45 -34.83 -21.44
CA ASN A 238 -48.94 -35.76 -20.42
C ASN A 238 -47.94 -36.89 -20.21
N PHE A 239 -47.42 -37.49 -21.28
CA PHE A 239 -46.42 -38.57 -21.20
C PHE A 239 -45.15 -38.12 -20.46
N ILE A 240 -44.63 -36.92 -20.74
CA ILE A 240 -43.46 -36.39 -20.02
C ILE A 240 -43.79 -36.12 -18.55
N ASP A 241 -44.96 -35.54 -18.28
CA ASP A 241 -45.36 -35.17 -16.93
C ASP A 241 -45.65 -36.36 -16.01
N SER A 242 -46.19 -37.45 -16.56
CA SER A 242 -46.45 -38.68 -15.80
C SER A 242 -45.18 -39.49 -15.55
N THR A 243 -44.24 -39.45 -16.48
CA THR A 243 -42.99 -40.23 -16.41
C THR A 243 -41.85 -39.47 -15.76
N LYS A 244 -42.02 -38.17 -15.45
CA LYS A 244 -40.95 -37.35 -14.88
C LYS A 244 -40.40 -37.94 -13.58
N GLN A 245 -39.08 -37.90 -13.45
CA GLN A 245 -38.40 -38.22 -12.20
C GLN A 245 -38.11 -36.92 -11.47
N ASN A 246 -38.44 -36.86 -10.17
CA ASN A 246 -38.05 -35.76 -9.29
C ASN A 246 -36.55 -35.87 -8.97
N ILE A 247 -35.71 -35.59 -9.96
CA ILE A 247 -34.28 -35.36 -9.76
C ILE A 247 -34.15 -33.85 -9.60
N GLU A 248 -33.89 -33.39 -8.38
CA GLU A 248 -33.59 -31.99 -8.14
C GLU A 248 -32.37 -31.57 -8.99
N PRO A 249 -32.36 -30.36 -9.58
CA PRO A 249 -31.23 -29.87 -10.34
C PRO A 249 -30.02 -29.73 -9.41
N LYS A 250 -29.18 -30.76 -9.37
CA LYS A 250 -27.98 -30.77 -8.56
C LYS A 250 -26.96 -29.84 -9.20
N GLU A 251 -26.70 -28.72 -8.54
CA GLU A 251 -25.60 -27.82 -8.91
C GLU A 251 -24.27 -28.51 -8.56
N GLU A 252 -23.70 -29.27 -9.49
CA GLU A 252 -22.35 -29.78 -9.32
C GLU A 252 -21.35 -28.64 -9.55
N ARG A 253 -20.82 -28.12 -8.43
CA ARG A 253 -19.68 -27.20 -8.45
C ARG A 253 -18.44 -27.96 -8.89
N ILE A 254 -18.19 -27.99 -10.20
CA ILE A 254 -16.90 -28.44 -10.73
C ILE A 254 -15.88 -27.37 -10.34
N VAL A 255 -15.19 -27.58 -9.21
CA VAL A 255 -14.02 -26.78 -8.87
C VAL A 255 -12.92 -27.24 -9.81
N PRO A 256 -12.43 -26.40 -10.75
CA PRO A 256 -11.33 -26.79 -11.62
C PRO A 256 -10.14 -27.21 -10.75
N GLN A 257 -9.72 -28.47 -10.85
CA GLN A 257 -8.51 -28.95 -10.20
C GLN A 257 -7.34 -28.23 -10.87
N LEU A 258 -6.56 -27.48 -10.08
CA LEU A 258 -5.35 -26.81 -10.56
C LEU A 258 -4.37 -27.87 -11.07
N THR A 259 -3.83 -27.66 -12.26
CA THR A 259 -2.76 -28.52 -12.80
C THR A 259 -1.53 -28.38 -11.89
N GLU A 260 -0.70 -29.43 -11.75
CA GLU A 260 0.52 -29.36 -10.92
C GLU A 260 1.39 -28.13 -11.26
N ASN A 261 1.53 -27.83 -12.55
CA ASN A 261 2.24 -26.64 -13.07
C ASN A 261 1.65 -25.30 -12.57
N GLU A 262 0.34 -25.22 -12.37
CA GLU A 262 -0.33 -24.03 -11.86
C GLU A 262 -0.12 -23.85 -10.35
N LEU A 263 -0.02 -24.95 -9.60
CA LEU A 263 0.34 -24.91 -8.19
C LEU A 263 1.80 -24.47 -7.99
N GLU A 264 2.72 -24.99 -8.80
CA GLU A 264 4.14 -24.60 -8.73
C GLU A 264 4.33 -23.12 -9.07
N SER A 265 3.71 -22.64 -10.13
CA SER A 265 3.79 -21.21 -10.50
C SER A 265 3.16 -20.29 -9.45
N LYS A 266 2.10 -20.73 -8.76
CA LYS A 266 1.52 -20.00 -7.62
C LYS A 266 2.49 -19.97 -6.43
N LYS A 267 3.13 -21.10 -6.09
CA LYS A 267 4.17 -21.17 -5.04
C LYS A 267 5.36 -20.26 -5.38
N GLN A 268 5.86 -20.31 -6.61
CA GLN A 268 6.96 -19.44 -7.07
C GLN A 268 6.63 -17.95 -6.92
N ARG A 269 5.41 -17.52 -7.24
CA ARG A 269 4.98 -16.13 -7.04
C ARG A 269 4.92 -15.74 -5.56
N ILE A 270 4.44 -16.63 -4.70
CA ILE A 270 4.41 -16.39 -3.26
C ILE A 270 5.83 -16.22 -2.73
N ILE A 271 6.74 -17.11 -3.12
CA ILE A 271 8.17 -17.03 -2.76
C ILE A 271 8.77 -15.69 -3.22
N ILE A 272 8.56 -15.30 -4.48
CA ILE A 272 9.09 -14.02 -4.98
C ILE A 272 8.52 -12.83 -4.19
N LYS A 273 7.22 -12.82 -3.86
CA LYS A 273 6.62 -11.75 -3.04
C LYS A 273 7.19 -11.72 -1.62
N THR A 274 7.36 -12.86 -0.98
CA THR A 274 7.95 -12.92 0.36
C THR A 274 9.40 -12.45 0.34
N THR A 275 10.19 -12.83 -0.68
CA THR A 275 11.57 -12.37 -0.84
C THR A 275 11.65 -10.86 -1.05
N ILE A 276 10.78 -10.29 -1.90
CA ILE A 276 10.70 -8.82 -2.09
C ILE A 276 10.39 -8.12 -0.76
N GLY A 277 9.43 -8.63 0.02
CA GLY A 277 9.07 -8.05 1.31
C GLY A 277 10.23 -8.07 2.32
N VAL A 278 10.93 -9.21 2.43
CA VAL A 278 12.07 -9.36 3.33
C VAL A 278 13.23 -8.45 2.93
N VAL A 279 13.60 -8.42 1.63
CA VAL A 279 14.68 -7.57 1.12
C VAL A 279 14.36 -6.09 1.29
N SER A 280 13.12 -5.68 1.02
CA SER A 280 12.67 -4.30 1.23
C SER A 280 12.72 -3.91 2.70
N GLY A 281 12.33 -4.79 3.62
CA GLY A 281 12.41 -4.53 5.06
C GLY A 281 13.85 -4.33 5.53
N PHE A 282 14.77 -5.18 5.06
CA PHE A 282 16.20 -5.05 5.38
C PHE A 282 16.80 -3.75 4.84
N ALA A 283 16.43 -3.34 3.62
CA ALA A 283 16.89 -2.08 3.03
C ALA A 283 16.45 -0.85 3.85
N VAL A 284 15.23 -0.85 4.40
CA VAL A 284 14.73 0.25 5.26
C VAL A 284 15.51 0.33 6.58
N ILE A 285 15.78 -0.82 7.21
CA ILE A 285 16.58 -0.88 8.45
C ILE A 285 18.00 -0.36 8.19
N LEU A 286 18.60 -0.81 7.10
CA LEU A 286 19.95 -0.40 6.69
C LEU A 286 20.03 1.10 6.39
N PHE A 287 19.01 1.67 5.73
CA PHE A 287 18.91 3.11 5.50
C PHE A 287 18.82 3.91 6.81
N GLY A 288 18.00 3.46 7.76
CA GLY A 288 17.92 4.08 9.09
C GLY A 288 19.25 4.04 9.84
N TYR A 289 19.98 2.92 9.76
CA TYR A 289 21.32 2.81 10.35
C TYR A 289 22.34 3.76 9.71
N ILE A 290 22.33 3.91 8.39
CA ILE A 290 23.19 4.88 7.68
C ILE A 290 22.92 6.30 8.19
N ILE A 291 21.65 6.71 8.30
CA ILE A 291 21.29 8.03 8.82
C ILE A 291 21.79 8.22 10.25
N TYR A 292 21.56 7.22 11.11
CA TYR A 292 22.01 7.26 12.49
C TYR A 292 23.53 7.38 12.61
N ALA A 293 24.27 6.61 11.81
CA ALA A 293 25.73 6.64 11.82
C ALA A 293 26.29 7.96 11.25
N ILE A 294 25.65 8.53 10.23
CA ILE A 294 25.98 9.89 9.73
C ILE A 294 25.74 10.93 10.84
N TYR A 295 24.63 10.84 11.56
CA TYR A 295 24.33 11.75 12.67
C TYR A 295 25.39 11.68 13.78
N GLN A 296 25.86 10.48 14.13
CA GLN A 296 26.95 10.31 15.12
C GLN A 296 28.29 10.88 14.65
N LEU A 297 28.53 10.90 13.34
CA LEU A 297 29.80 11.30 12.76
C LEU A 297 29.87 12.83 12.48
N ILE A 298 28.70 13.45 12.27
CA ILE A 298 28.54 14.90 12.10
C ILE A 298 28.26 15.61 13.44
N GLY A 299 27.79 14.86 14.45
CA GLY A 299 27.45 15.34 15.79
C GLY A 299 28.57 16.04 16.52
#